data_AF-A0A6H9GNH9-F1
#
_entry.id   AF-A0A6H9GNH9-F1
#
_cell.length_a   1.000
_cell.length_b   1.000
_cell.length_c   1.000
_cell.angle_alpha   90.00
_cell.angle_beta   90.00
_cell.angle_gamma   90.00
#
_symmetry.space_group_name_H-M   'P 1'
#
loop_
_entity.id
_entity.type
_entity.pdbx_description
1 polymer ?
#
loop_
_entity_poly.entity_id
_entity_poly.type
_entity_poly.pdbx_seq_one_letter_code
_entity_poly.pdbx_strand_id
1 'polypeptide(L)'
;MTFNPHHCHNEREVESKLIVQYLLPKLGYNAEHWYQQVSFGKVRLDFLVSAQKPINKKHFLSSHCLIIEAKNPREKLINHCHRLGYYLNYFKVQWGLLTNGDEIQLYRRKPDKIYLVFRCSGLEIASHLEQLKSLIGYETLSLGIPPLNSPTINHRNPMKTIAIYHHKGGVGKTTVATNLAAALSKKGKRVLL
;
A
#
# COMPACT_ATOMS: atom_id res chain seq x y z
N MET A 1 -19.35 5.07 13.02
CA MET A 1 -19.53 4.24 11.81
C MET A 1 -18.24 3.55 11.48
N THR A 2 -18.28 2.25 11.21
CA THR A 2 -17.17 1.42 10.74
C THR A 2 -17.34 1.18 9.24
N PHE A 3 -16.24 1.13 8.49
CA PHE A 3 -16.28 0.80 7.08
C PHE A 3 -16.51 -0.70 6.89
N ASN A 4 -17.32 -1.07 5.90
CA ASN A 4 -17.51 -2.46 5.49
C ASN A 4 -17.23 -2.59 3.98
N PRO A 5 -16.18 -3.32 3.57
CA PRO A 5 -15.81 -3.45 2.17
C PRO A 5 -16.85 -4.17 1.32
N HIS A 6 -17.69 -5.02 1.91
CA HIS A 6 -18.76 -5.73 1.20
C HIS A 6 -19.83 -4.79 0.62
N HIS A 7 -19.86 -3.52 1.05
CA HIS A 7 -20.74 -2.50 0.46
C HIS A 7 -20.16 -1.87 -0.81
N CYS A 8 -18.94 -2.23 -1.23
CA CYS A 8 -18.31 -1.75 -2.46
C CYS A 8 -18.33 -2.84 -3.53
N HIS A 9 -18.93 -2.55 -4.68
CA HIS A 9 -19.09 -3.51 -5.80
C HIS A 9 -18.30 -3.09 -7.05
N ASN A 10 -17.84 -1.84 -7.08
CA ASN A 10 -17.07 -1.26 -8.19
C ASN A 10 -16.09 -0.20 -7.67
N GLU A 11 -15.19 0.26 -8.54
CA GLU A 11 -14.14 1.24 -8.21
C GLU A 11 -14.72 2.55 -7.66
N ARG A 12 -15.80 3.08 -8.26
CA ARG A 12 -16.43 4.33 -7.79
C ARG A 12 -16.99 4.21 -6.37
N GLU A 13 -17.47 3.04 -5.98
CA GLU A 13 -17.93 2.81 -4.61
C GLU A 13 -16.77 2.72 -3.62
N VAL A 14 -15.61 2.18 -4.03
CA VAL A 14 -14.38 2.25 -3.23
C VAL A 14 -13.95 3.71 -3.05
N GLU A 15 -13.93 4.50 -4.12
CA GLU A 15 -13.61 5.93 -4.05
C GLU A 15 -14.55 6.70 -3.11
N SER A 16 -15.85 6.55 -3.30
CA SER A 16 -16.85 7.33 -2.54
C SER A 16 -17.02 6.84 -1.10
N LYS A 17 -17.21 5.52 -0.87
CA LYS A 17 -17.56 4.98 0.45
C LYS A 17 -16.33 4.78 1.35
N LEU A 18 -15.21 4.28 0.79
CA LEU A 18 -13.98 4.09 1.58
C LEU A 18 -13.18 5.39 1.66
N ILE A 19 -12.79 5.97 0.53
CA ILE A 19 -11.80 7.05 0.53
C ILE A 19 -12.44 8.36 1.01
N VAL A 20 -13.48 8.83 0.32
CA VAL A 20 -14.09 10.16 0.56
C VAL A 20 -14.90 10.19 1.86
N GLN A 21 -15.83 9.25 2.05
CA GLN A 21 -16.76 9.30 3.19
C GLN A 21 -16.14 8.83 4.50
N TYR A 22 -15.16 7.93 4.45
CA TYR A 22 -14.62 7.28 5.65
C TYR A 22 -13.17 7.65 5.94
N LEU A 23 -12.24 7.32 5.05
CA LEU A 23 -10.82 7.36 5.34
C LEU A 23 -10.27 8.79 5.45
N LEU A 24 -10.52 9.65 4.46
CA LEU A 24 -9.99 11.01 4.46
C LEU A 24 -10.44 11.84 5.68
N PRO A 25 -11.74 11.88 6.06
CA PRO A 25 -12.17 12.54 7.28
C PRO A 25 -11.52 11.96 8.54
N LYS A 26 -11.37 10.63 8.61
CA LYS A 26 -10.73 9.97 9.76
C LYS A 26 -9.23 10.23 9.84
N LEU A 27 -8.58 10.55 8.73
CA LEU A 27 -7.18 10.99 8.68
C LEU A 27 -7.01 12.50 8.92
N GLY A 28 -8.09 13.25 9.12
CA GLY A 28 -8.06 14.70 9.39
C GLY A 28 -8.15 15.58 8.14
N TYR A 29 -8.43 15.02 6.97
CA TYR A 29 -8.60 15.79 5.73
C TYR A 29 -10.05 16.22 5.52
N ASN A 30 -10.27 17.49 5.19
CA ASN A 30 -11.55 18.00 4.70
C ASN A 30 -11.54 18.09 3.16
N ALA A 31 -12.67 18.51 2.57
CA ALA A 31 -12.84 18.57 1.12
C ALA A 31 -11.88 19.53 0.40
N GLU A 32 -11.27 20.48 1.10
CA GLU A 32 -10.30 21.41 0.51
C GLU A 32 -8.89 20.81 0.41
N HIS A 33 -8.65 19.68 1.08
CA HIS A 33 -7.33 19.05 1.15
C HIS A 33 -7.08 17.97 0.08
N TRP A 34 -8.01 17.75 -0.83
CA TRP A 34 -7.84 16.73 -1.86
C TRP A 34 -8.58 17.08 -3.16
N TYR A 35 -8.10 16.47 -4.24
CA TYR A 35 -8.75 16.51 -5.54
C TYR A 35 -8.89 15.10 -6.09
N GLN A 36 -10.07 14.80 -6.62
CA GLN A 36 -10.36 13.54 -7.30
C GLN A 36 -10.13 13.69 -8.82
N GLN A 37 -9.68 12.62 -9.46
CA GLN A 37 -9.48 12.50 -10.92
C GLN A 37 -8.64 13.64 -11.53
N VAL A 38 -7.50 13.95 -10.92
CA VAL A 38 -6.63 15.05 -11.34
C VAL A 38 -5.77 14.64 -12.53
N SER A 39 -5.75 15.47 -13.57
CA SER A 39 -4.93 15.25 -14.76
C SER A 39 -3.72 16.18 -14.79
N PHE A 40 -2.55 15.60 -15.01
CA PHE A 40 -1.24 16.26 -15.16
C PHE A 40 -0.60 15.76 -16.46
N GLY A 41 -0.79 16.52 -17.54
CA GLY A 41 -0.38 16.06 -18.87
C GLY A 41 -1.03 14.71 -19.20
N LYS A 42 -0.21 13.66 -19.34
CA LYS A 42 -0.67 12.29 -19.65
C LYS A 42 -1.05 11.46 -18.42
N VAL A 43 -0.81 11.97 -17.21
CA VAL A 43 -1.06 11.24 -15.96
C VAL A 43 -2.40 11.64 -15.38
N ARG A 44 -3.25 10.67 -15.05
CA ARG A 44 -4.47 10.88 -14.28
C ARG A 44 -4.39 10.12 -12.97
N LEU A 45 -4.48 10.86 -11.87
CA LEU A 45 -4.52 10.33 -10.50
C LEU A 45 -5.96 10.19 -10.05
N ASP A 46 -6.28 9.10 -9.35
CA ASP A 46 -7.61 8.95 -8.74
C ASP A 46 -7.79 9.99 -7.63
N PHE A 47 -6.80 10.13 -6.74
CA PHE A 47 -6.76 11.23 -5.77
C PHE A 47 -5.34 11.80 -5.57
N LEU A 48 -5.29 13.13 -5.45
CA LEU A 48 -4.17 13.87 -4.88
C LEU A 48 -4.63 14.53 -3.58
N VAL A 49 -4.00 14.17 -2.46
CA VAL A 49 -4.25 14.73 -1.13
C VAL A 49 -3.05 15.59 -0.73
N SER A 50 -3.30 16.74 -0.11
CA SER A 50 -2.25 17.65 0.37
C SER A 50 -2.63 18.24 1.73
N ALA A 51 -1.69 18.17 2.68
CA ALA A 51 -1.83 18.71 4.03
C ALA A 51 -1.43 20.18 4.14
N GLN A 52 -1.52 20.93 3.04
CA GLN A 52 -1.35 22.37 2.98
C GLN A 52 -2.50 23.02 2.20
N LYS A 53 -2.96 24.17 2.71
CA LYS A 53 -3.85 25.09 1.99
C LYS A 53 -3.07 26.32 1.51
N PRO A 54 -3.45 26.93 0.37
CA PRO A 54 -4.33 26.38 -0.66
C PRO A 54 -3.57 25.40 -1.55
N ILE A 55 -4.23 24.33 -2.00
CA ILE A 55 -3.64 23.44 -3.00
C ILE A 55 -3.76 24.12 -4.36
N ASN A 56 -2.67 24.64 -4.91
CA ASN A 56 -2.65 24.95 -6.33
C ASN A 56 -2.40 23.64 -7.08
N LYS A 57 -3.35 23.19 -7.91
CA LYS A 57 -3.21 21.97 -8.72
C LYS A 57 -1.89 21.92 -9.49
N LYS A 58 -1.27 23.05 -9.84
CA LYS A 58 0.02 23.09 -10.57
C LYS A 58 1.26 23.17 -9.68
N HIS A 59 1.12 23.63 -8.44
CA HIS A 59 2.23 23.84 -7.51
C HIS A 59 1.84 23.31 -6.13
N PHE A 60 2.24 22.07 -5.85
CA PHE A 60 2.10 21.47 -4.53
C PHE A 60 3.45 21.02 -4.01
N LEU A 61 3.62 21.04 -2.69
CA LEU A 61 4.83 20.56 -2.04
C LEU A 61 4.73 19.05 -1.85
N SER A 62 5.49 18.30 -2.65
CA SER A 62 5.45 16.83 -2.69
C SER A 62 5.69 16.15 -1.33
N SER A 63 6.36 16.82 -0.40
CA SER A 63 6.58 16.35 0.97
C SER A 63 5.32 16.35 1.86
N HIS A 64 4.30 17.13 1.49
CA HIS A 64 3.03 17.27 2.22
C HIS A 64 1.89 16.50 1.54
N CYS A 65 2.20 15.72 0.50
CA CYS A 65 1.20 15.08 -0.33
C CYS A 65 1.12 13.57 -0.13
N LEU A 66 -0.07 13.05 -0.42
CA LEU A 66 -0.39 11.64 -0.52
C LEU A 66 -1.11 11.40 -1.86
N ILE A 67 -0.68 10.40 -2.61
CA ILE A 67 -1.40 9.93 -3.79
C ILE A 67 -2.23 8.70 -3.39
N ILE A 68 -3.51 8.67 -3.74
CA ILE A 68 -4.35 7.48 -3.53
C ILE A 68 -4.81 6.96 -4.88
N GLU A 69 -4.64 5.66 -5.10
CA GLU A 69 -5.16 4.93 -6.26
C GLU A 69 -6.20 3.91 -5.78
N ALA A 70 -7.39 3.96 -6.37
CA ALA A 70 -8.50 3.06 -6.07
C ALA A 70 -8.67 2.06 -7.21
N LYS A 71 -9.10 0.84 -6.90
CA LYS A 71 -9.38 -0.19 -7.89
C LYS A 71 -10.70 -0.89 -7.61
N ASN A 72 -11.22 -1.57 -8.61
CA ASN A 72 -12.38 -2.44 -8.44
C ASN A 72 -12.09 -3.52 -7.36
N PRO A 73 -13.04 -3.86 -6.47
CA PRO A 73 -12.86 -4.90 -5.45
C PRO A 73 -12.35 -6.24 -5.98
N ARG A 74 -12.73 -6.59 -7.22
CA ARG A 74 -12.31 -7.85 -7.85
C ARG A 74 -10.86 -7.85 -8.37
N GLU A 75 -10.22 -6.69 -8.43
CA GLU A 75 -8.87 -6.55 -8.97
C GLU A 75 -7.80 -6.82 -7.92
N LYS A 76 -6.69 -7.42 -8.37
CA LYS A 76 -5.52 -7.68 -7.52
C LYS A 76 -4.61 -6.45 -7.52
N LEU A 77 -4.38 -5.89 -6.34
CA LEU A 77 -3.54 -4.69 -6.17
C LEU A 77 -2.12 -4.82 -6.71
N ILE A 78 -1.55 -6.03 -6.72
CA ILE A 78 -0.18 -6.28 -7.22
C ILE A 78 0.01 -5.82 -8.67
N ASN A 79 -1.04 -5.87 -9.49
CA ASN A 79 -1.01 -5.47 -10.89
C ASN A 79 -0.86 -3.94 -11.05
N HIS A 80 -1.17 -3.18 -10.00
CA HIS A 80 -1.20 -1.72 -10.01
C HIS A 80 -0.04 -1.08 -9.26
N CYS A 81 0.79 -1.88 -8.57
CA CYS A 81 1.95 -1.39 -7.84
C CYS A 81 2.94 -0.62 -8.72
N HIS A 82 3.19 -1.11 -9.95
CA HIS A 82 4.09 -0.44 -10.89
C HIS A 82 3.56 0.95 -11.28
N ARG A 83 2.25 1.06 -11.55
CA ARG A 83 1.58 2.32 -11.90
C ARG A 83 1.65 3.32 -10.75
N LEU A 84 1.34 2.91 -9.53
CA LEU A 84 1.51 3.76 -8.35
C LEU A 84 2.97 4.20 -8.17
N GLY A 85 3.92 3.28 -8.37
CA GLY A 85 5.36 3.59 -8.28
C GLY A 85 5.79 4.65 -9.29
N TYR A 86 5.30 4.55 -10.53
CA TYR A 86 5.50 5.58 -11.55
C TYR A 86 4.95 6.94 -11.09
N TYR A 87 3.74 6.99 -10.51
CA TYR A 87 3.15 8.23 -10.00
C TYR A 87 3.97 8.86 -8.88
N LEU A 88 4.34 8.10 -7.86
CA LEU A 88 5.14 8.62 -6.75
C LEU A 88 6.50 9.15 -7.24
N ASN A 89 7.14 8.46 -8.19
CA ASN A 89 8.41 8.88 -8.76
C ASN A 89 8.31 10.12 -9.66
N TYR A 90 7.24 10.22 -10.44
CA TYR A 90 6.97 11.35 -11.33
C TYR A 90 6.73 12.63 -10.53
N PHE A 91 5.85 12.58 -9.52
CA PHE A 91 5.52 13.75 -8.69
C PHE A 91 6.46 13.97 -7.49
N LYS A 92 7.46 13.09 -7.32
CA LYS A 92 8.37 13.06 -6.16
C LYS A 92 7.64 12.97 -4.81
N VAL A 93 6.38 12.53 -4.80
CA VAL A 93 5.57 12.34 -3.59
C VAL A 93 6.08 11.14 -2.80
N GLN A 94 6.11 11.27 -1.48
CA GLN A 94 6.69 10.24 -0.63
C GLN A 94 5.74 9.08 -0.33
N TRP A 95 4.45 9.35 -0.23
CA TRP A 95 3.46 8.38 0.22
C TRP A 95 2.42 8.07 -0.86
N GLY A 96 2.11 6.78 -1.01
CA GLY A 96 1.06 6.32 -1.91
C GLY A 96 0.18 5.26 -1.25
N LEU A 97 -1.13 5.44 -1.28
CA LEU A 97 -2.10 4.44 -0.81
C LEU A 97 -2.73 3.75 -2.02
N LEU A 98 -2.75 2.42 -2.01
CA LEU A 98 -3.39 1.60 -3.04
C LEU A 98 -4.47 0.74 -2.37
N THR A 99 -5.68 0.77 -2.89
CA THR A 99 -6.80 0.03 -2.30
C THR A 99 -7.81 -0.44 -3.34
N ASN A 100 -8.44 -1.58 -3.08
CA ASN A 100 -9.61 -2.07 -3.79
C ASN A 100 -10.84 -2.18 -2.86
N GLY A 101 -10.78 -1.58 -1.67
CA GLY A 101 -11.82 -1.72 -0.64
C GLY A 101 -11.51 -2.88 0.31
N ASP A 102 -11.32 -4.08 -0.21
CA ASP A 102 -11.04 -5.29 0.58
C ASP A 102 -9.64 -5.29 1.22
N GLU A 103 -8.68 -4.68 0.54
CA GLU A 103 -7.29 -4.57 0.97
C GLU A 103 -6.82 -3.12 0.87
N ILE A 104 -6.17 -2.63 1.93
CA ILE A 104 -5.53 -1.32 1.97
C ILE A 104 -4.03 -1.53 2.08
N GLN A 105 -3.27 -0.93 1.17
CA GLN A 105 -1.81 -0.95 1.16
C GLN A 105 -1.26 0.47 1.16
N LEU A 106 -0.32 0.75 2.06
CA LEU A 106 0.41 2.01 2.08
C LEU A 106 1.85 1.78 1.66
N TYR A 107 2.31 2.56 0.71
CA TYR A 107 3.66 2.53 0.16
C TYR A 107 4.42 3.81 0.46
N ARG A 108 5.72 3.65 0.71
CA ARG A 108 6.70 4.74 0.80
C ARG A 108 7.64 4.68 -0.40
N ARG A 109 7.84 5.82 -1.06
CA ARG A 109 8.85 6.02 -2.09
C ARG A 109 10.24 6.07 -1.47
N LYS A 110 11.18 5.34 -2.05
CA LYS A 110 12.63 5.61 -1.97
C LYS A 110 13.16 5.83 -3.39
N PRO A 111 14.42 6.26 -3.60
CA PRO A 111 14.92 6.66 -4.92
C PRO A 111 14.64 5.69 -6.07
N ASP A 112 14.77 4.37 -5.83
CA ASP A 112 14.70 3.38 -6.92
C ASP A 112 13.38 2.60 -7.00
N LYS A 113 12.61 2.57 -5.91
CA LYS A 113 11.35 1.79 -5.84
C LYS A 113 10.45 2.25 -4.70
N ILE A 114 9.22 1.74 -4.72
CA ILE A 114 8.28 1.87 -3.61
C ILE A 114 8.34 0.64 -2.70
N TYR A 115 8.11 0.85 -1.41
CA TYR A 115 8.14 -0.20 -0.39
C TYR A 115 6.82 -0.19 0.38
N LEU A 116 6.23 -1.36 0.55
CA LEU A 116 5.03 -1.52 1.38
C LEU A 116 5.40 -1.25 2.85
N VAL A 117 4.72 -0.30 3.47
CA VAL A 117 4.93 0.14 4.85
C VAL A 117 3.77 -0.32 5.74
N PHE A 118 2.56 -0.43 5.19
CA PHE A 118 1.38 -0.87 5.92
C PHE A 118 0.45 -1.67 5.02
N ARG A 119 -0.22 -2.68 5.59
CA ARG A 119 -1.27 -3.46 4.94
C ARG A 119 -2.29 -3.94 5.97
N CYS A 120 -3.56 -3.82 5.65
CA CYS A 120 -4.65 -4.45 6.41
C CYS A 120 -5.81 -4.85 5.48
N SER A 121 -6.75 -5.64 6.00
CA SER A 121 -8.06 -5.81 5.36
C SER A 121 -8.92 -4.55 5.53
N GLY A 122 -9.85 -4.31 4.61
CA GLY A 122 -10.91 -3.30 4.74
C GLY A 122 -11.76 -3.47 5.99
N LEU A 123 -11.97 -4.71 6.46
CA LEU A 123 -12.70 -4.98 7.71
C LEU A 123 -11.93 -4.51 8.96
N GLU A 124 -10.60 -4.47 8.87
CA GLU A 124 -9.71 -4.14 9.98
C GLU A 124 -9.25 -2.68 9.96
N ILE A 125 -9.66 -1.88 8.97
CA ILE A 125 -9.14 -0.51 8.81
C ILE A 125 -9.41 0.36 10.06
N ALA A 126 -10.55 0.14 10.72
CA ALA A 126 -10.95 0.90 11.89
C ALA A 126 -9.96 0.76 13.06
N SER A 127 -9.41 -0.44 13.28
CA SER A 127 -8.43 -0.69 14.36
C SER A 127 -7.03 -0.16 14.04
N HIS A 128 -6.77 0.20 12.78
CA HIS A 128 -5.47 0.69 12.31
C HIS A 128 -5.46 2.20 12.03
N LEU A 129 -6.54 2.92 12.33
CA LEU A 129 -6.65 4.35 12.05
C LEU A 129 -5.56 5.18 12.74
N GLU A 130 -5.24 4.89 14.00
CA GLU A 130 -4.18 5.63 14.72
C GLU A 130 -2.81 5.42 14.08
N GLN A 131 -2.51 4.19 13.64
CA GLN A 131 -1.28 3.91 12.89
C GLN A 131 -1.25 4.67 11.56
N LEU A 132 -2.34 4.66 10.79
CA LEU A 132 -2.43 5.39 9.53
C LEU A 132 -2.30 6.91 9.74
N LYS A 133 -2.92 7.48 10.78
CA LYS A 133 -2.77 8.90 11.14
C LYS A 133 -1.31 9.25 11.43
N SER A 134 -0.60 8.40 12.17
CA SER A 134 0.83 8.61 12.49
C SER A 134 1.74 8.60 11.26
N LEU A 135 1.28 8.07 10.12
CA LEU A 135 2.05 7.92 8.88
C LEU A 135 1.65 8.93 7.81
N ILE A 136 0.35 9.10 7.59
CA ILE A 136 -0.24 9.87 6.49
C ILE A 136 -1.42 10.74 6.90
N GLY A 137 -1.67 10.90 8.20
CA GLY A 137 -2.67 11.84 8.71
C GLY A 137 -2.32 13.28 8.35
N TYR A 138 -3.33 14.16 8.38
CA TYR A 138 -3.18 15.57 8.06
C TYR A 138 -2.06 16.21 8.89
N GLU A 139 -2.11 16.10 10.22
CA GLU A 139 -1.10 16.69 11.12
C GLU A 139 0.31 16.19 10.79
N THR A 140 0.47 14.89 10.55
CA THR A 140 1.75 14.29 10.18
C THR A 140 2.30 14.85 8.88
N LEU A 141 1.48 14.91 7.82
CA LEU A 141 1.93 15.41 6.52
C LEU A 141 2.05 16.94 6.49
N SER A 142 1.32 17.68 7.34
CA SER A 142 1.44 19.13 7.49
C SER A 142 2.81 19.56 7.99
N LEU A 143 3.54 18.69 8.71
CA LEU A 143 4.91 18.95 9.13
C LEU A 143 5.90 18.96 7.95
N GLY A 144 5.56 18.34 6.82
CA GLY A 144 6.43 18.24 5.65
C GLY A 144 7.67 17.38 5.84
N ILE A 145 7.78 16.72 6.99
CA ILE A 145 8.89 15.85 7.36
C ILE A 145 8.31 14.44 7.53
N PRO A 146 8.83 13.44 6.82
CA PRO A 146 8.33 12.09 6.99
C PRO A 146 8.64 11.56 8.40
N PRO A 147 7.74 10.76 8.99
CA PRO A 147 7.95 10.22 10.33
C PRO A 147 9.26 9.43 10.38
N LEU A 148 10.13 9.85 11.31
CA LEU A 148 11.52 9.39 11.45
C LEU A 148 11.61 7.86 11.62
N ASN A 149 10.59 7.25 12.24
CA ASN A 149 10.49 5.83 12.56
C ASN A 149 9.33 5.12 11.85
N SER A 150 9.05 5.43 10.57
CA SER A 150 8.02 4.68 9.85
C SER A 150 8.41 3.19 9.80
N PRO A 151 7.61 2.26 10.35
CA PRO A 151 7.94 0.85 10.31
C PRO A 151 7.96 0.41 8.85
N THR A 152 9.13 0.08 8.30
CA THR A 152 9.13 -0.76 7.11
C THR A 152 8.57 -2.10 7.55
N ILE A 153 7.31 -2.41 7.22
CA ILE A 153 6.87 -3.80 7.23
C ILE A 153 7.86 -4.50 6.32
N ASN A 154 8.77 -5.25 6.95
CA ASN A 154 9.69 -6.13 6.26
C ASN A 154 8.87 -6.86 5.22
N HIS A 155 9.33 -6.75 3.98
CA HIS A 155 8.81 -7.39 2.78
C HIS A 155 7.97 -8.63 3.12
N ARG A 156 6.88 -8.88 2.37
CA ARG A 156 6.41 -10.25 2.10
C ARG A 156 7.65 -11.12 2.11
N ASN A 157 7.82 -11.94 3.14
CA ASN A 157 9.10 -12.62 3.38
C ASN A 157 9.42 -13.27 2.03
N PRO A 158 10.45 -12.80 1.29
CA PRO A 158 10.70 -13.33 -0.04
C PRO A 158 10.78 -14.84 0.13
N MET A 159 10.23 -15.60 -0.83
CA MET A 159 10.21 -17.06 -0.72
C MET A 159 11.58 -17.52 -0.24
N LYS A 160 11.63 -18.15 0.92
CA LYS A 160 12.90 -18.57 1.51
C LYS A 160 13.40 -19.75 0.69
N THR A 161 14.43 -19.51 -0.13
CA THR A 161 15.08 -20.56 -0.91
C THR A 161 16.07 -21.31 -0.03
N ILE A 162 15.93 -22.63 0.03
CA ILE A 162 16.84 -23.53 0.74
C ILE A 162 17.52 -24.39 -0.31
N ALA A 163 18.84 -24.28 -0.43
CA ALA A 163 19.64 -25.12 -1.32
C ALA A 163 20.19 -26.32 -0.53
N ILE A 164 19.85 -27.54 -0.95
CA ILE A 164 20.42 -28.77 -0.39
C ILE A 164 21.52 -29.26 -1.32
N TYR A 165 22.76 -29.20 -0.83
CA TYR A 165 23.95 -29.51 -1.61
C TYR A 165 24.81 -30.57 -0.93
N HIS A 166 25.48 -31.39 -1.76
CA HIS A 166 26.51 -32.33 -1.32
C HIS A 166 27.41 -32.71 -2.50
N HIS A 167 28.72 -32.85 -2.26
CA HIS A 167 29.75 -33.12 -3.27
C HIS A 167 29.73 -34.53 -3.90
N LYS A 168 28.74 -35.38 -3.58
CA LYS A 168 28.65 -36.77 -4.04
C LYS A 168 27.25 -37.13 -4.54
N GLY A 169 27.16 -38.02 -5.53
CA GLY A 169 25.91 -38.67 -5.96
C GLY A 169 25.42 -39.70 -4.93
N GLY A 170 24.12 -40.01 -4.92
CA GLY A 170 23.56 -41.09 -4.09
C GLY A 170 23.40 -40.81 -2.58
N VAL A 171 23.78 -39.63 -2.09
CA VAL A 171 23.79 -39.29 -0.65
C VAL A 171 22.46 -38.78 -0.09
N GLY A 172 21.33 -39.03 -0.76
CA GLY A 172 20.00 -38.70 -0.23
C GLY A 172 19.56 -37.23 -0.29
N LYS A 173 20.18 -36.37 -1.13
CA LYS A 173 19.77 -34.96 -1.29
C LYS A 173 18.27 -34.80 -1.58
N THR A 174 17.74 -35.60 -2.50
CA THR A 174 16.31 -35.61 -2.84
C THR A 174 15.47 -36.01 -1.63
N THR A 175 15.87 -37.04 -0.89
CA THR A 175 15.19 -37.50 0.32
C THR A 175 15.09 -36.40 1.37
N VAL A 176 16.19 -35.66 1.60
CA VAL A 176 16.20 -34.52 2.53
C VAL A 176 15.29 -33.39 2.03
N ALA A 177 15.33 -33.07 0.73
CA ALA A 177 14.50 -32.03 0.14
C ALA A 177 13.01 -32.33 0.27
N THR A 178 12.59 -33.56 -0.07
CA THR A 178 11.20 -34.01 0.04
C THR A 178 10.72 -34.04 1.49
N ASN A 179 11.53 -34.56 2.42
CA ASN A 179 11.16 -34.60 3.84
C ASN A 179 11.06 -33.21 4.47
N LEU A 180 11.99 -32.30 4.12
CA LEU A 180 11.95 -30.92 4.57
C LEU A 180 10.70 -30.20 4.04
N ALA A 181 10.36 -30.39 2.76
CA ALA A 181 9.15 -29.83 2.17
C ALA A 181 7.88 -30.36 2.85
N ALA A 182 7.79 -31.66 3.08
CA ALA A 182 6.67 -32.28 3.78
C ALA A 182 6.52 -31.76 5.21
N ALA A 183 7.63 -31.63 5.95
CA ALA A 183 7.61 -31.09 7.31
C ALA A 183 7.18 -29.62 7.36
N LEU A 184 7.66 -28.79 6.42
CA LEU A 184 7.25 -27.38 6.30
C LEU A 184 5.77 -27.26 5.90
N SER A 185 5.29 -28.09 4.99
CA SER A 185 3.88 -28.16 4.62
C SER A 185 2.99 -28.56 5.79
N LYS A 186 3.39 -29.57 6.60
CA LYS A 186 2.68 -29.95 7.83
C LYS A 186 2.61 -28.82 8.85
N LYS A 187 3.59 -27.91 8.86
CA LYS A 187 3.58 -26.68 9.69
C LYS A 187 2.78 -25.53 9.07
N GLY A 188 1.97 -25.79 8.03
CA GLY A 188 1.13 -24.80 7.38
C GLY A 188 1.87 -23.80 6.48
N LYS A 189 3.12 -24.11 6.08
CA LYS A 189 3.88 -23.26 5.15
C LYS A 189 3.56 -23.65 3.71
N ARG A 190 3.51 -22.65 2.82
CA ARG A 190 3.45 -22.87 1.37
C ARG A 190 4.85 -23.24 0.87
N VAL A 191 5.00 -24.40 0.27
CA VAL A 191 6.27 -24.94 -0.19
C VAL A 191 6.21 -25.18 -1.70
N LEU A 192 7.32 -24.89 -2.38
CA LEU A 192 7.61 -25.31 -3.75
C LEU A 192 8.87 -26.17 -3.67
N LEU A 193 8.80 -27.41 -4.15
CA LEU A 193 9.92 -28.33 -4.22
C LEU A 193 10.36 -28.50 -5.67
#